data_AF-A0A838UDV0-F1
#
_entry.id   AF-A0A838UDV0-F1
#
_cell.length_a   1.000
_cell.length_b   1.000
_cell.length_c   1.000
_cell.angle_alpha   90.00
_cell.angle_beta   90.00
_cell.angle_gamma   90.00
#
_symmetry.space_group_name_H-M   'P 1'
#
loop_
_entity.id
_entity.type
_entity.pdbx_description
1 polymer ?
#
loop_
_entity_poly.entity_id
_entity_poly.type
_entity_poly.pdbx_seq_one_letter_code
_entity_poly.pdbx_strand_id
1 'polypeptide(L)'
;MPIGRVKAIADSPSLTYHGIVDRNGQSVHIIGAESTSGEFSAISFDVATSMLAGIVMGPLSITYRDFRKVNEISLPFRIESGSMMSLTLHQVRVNVEVDSALLTPKENCFDKP
;
A
#
# COMPACT_ATOMS: atom_id res chain seq x y z
N MET A 1 2.05 0.02 38.20
CA MET A 1 3.03 -0.14 37.10
C MET A 1 3.92 -1.33 37.44
N PRO A 2 4.16 -2.27 36.52
CA PRO A 2 4.83 -1.97 35.26
C PRO A 2 4.00 -2.30 34.02
N ILE A 3 4.17 -1.42 33.03
CA ILE A 3 3.73 -1.55 31.64
C ILE A 3 4.48 -2.75 31.07
N GLY A 4 3.74 -3.84 30.83
CA GLY A 4 4.24 -5.02 30.14
C GLY A 4 4.75 -4.60 28.77
N ARG A 5 6.04 -4.81 28.55
CA ARG A 5 6.79 -4.51 27.33
C ARG A 5 5.99 -4.90 26.09
N VAL A 6 5.70 -3.93 25.23
CA VAL A 6 5.44 -4.19 23.80
C VAL A 6 6.72 -4.78 23.24
N LYS A 7 6.78 -6.11 23.19
CA LYS A 7 7.81 -6.86 22.47
C LYS A 7 7.12 -7.75 21.45
N ALA A 8 6.42 -7.12 20.52
CA ALA A 8 6.24 -7.69 19.19
C ALA A 8 7.38 -7.13 18.34
N ILE A 9 8.57 -7.72 18.46
CA ILE A 9 9.50 -7.66 17.33
C ILE A 9 8.76 -8.40 16.23
N ALA A 10 8.38 -7.68 15.17
CA ALA A 10 7.80 -8.30 14.00
C ALA A 10 8.76 -9.40 13.54
N ASP A 11 8.38 -10.65 13.79
CA ASP A 11 9.07 -11.78 13.18
C ASP A 11 9.05 -11.52 11.68
N SER A 12 10.24 -11.44 11.10
CA SER A 12 10.39 -10.94 9.74
C SER A 12 9.61 -11.84 8.78
N PRO A 13 8.69 -11.30 7.97
CA PRO A 13 7.97 -12.12 7.01
C PRO A 13 8.97 -12.81 6.09
N SER A 14 8.75 -14.09 5.79
CA SER A 14 9.60 -14.78 4.82
C SER A 14 9.31 -14.18 3.45
N LEU A 15 10.34 -13.67 2.77
CA LEU A 15 10.21 -13.07 1.45
C LEU A 15 10.73 -14.05 0.40
N THR A 16 9.87 -14.39 -0.56
CA THR A 16 10.21 -15.30 -1.66
C THR A 16 10.04 -14.59 -3.00
N TYR A 17 11.09 -14.56 -3.81
CA TYR A 17 10.98 -14.07 -5.18
C TYR A 17 10.48 -15.19 -6.10
N HIS A 18 9.34 -14.97 -6.75
CA HIS A 18 8.69 -15.98 -7.61
C HIS A 18 9.04 -15.83 -9.10
N GLY A 19 9.80 -14.80 -9.47
CA GLY A 19 10.18 -14.54 -10.85
C GLY A 19 9.32 -13.47 -11.53
N ILE A 20 9.28 -13.54 -12.85
CA ILE A 20 8.52 -12.63 -13.72
C ILE A 20 7.30 -13.38 -14.24
N VAL A 21 6.14 -12.75 -14.19
CA VAL A 21 4.90 -13.28 -14.77
C VAL A 21 4.18 -12.22 -15.59
N ASP A 22 3.30 -12.66 -16.50
CA ASP A 22 2.34 -11.76 -17.14
C ASP A 22 1.11 -11.59 -16.24
N ARG A 23 0.79 -10.34 -15.91
CA ARG A 23 -0.41 -9.94 -15.16
C ARG A 23 -1.25 -9.02 -16.05
N ASN A 24 -2.22 -9.58 -16.76
CA ASN A 24 -3.13 -8.85 -17.64
C ASN A 24 -2.39 -8.06 -18.74
N GLY A 25 -1.41 -8.68 -19.40
CA GLY A 25 -0.61 -8.04 -20.45
C GLY A 25 0.49 -7.12 -19.94
N GLN A 26 0.77 -7.13 -18.63
CA GLN A 26 1.86 -6.40 -18.01
C GLN A 26 2.84 -7.40 -17.37
N SER A 27 4.10 -7.38 -17.79
CA SER A 27 5.16 -8.19 -17.17
C SER A 27 5.54 -7.61 -15.80
N VAL A 28 5.44 -8.42 -14.76
CA VAL A 28 5.73 -8.01 -13.37
C VAL A 28 6.66 -8.98 -12.66
N HIS A 29 7.58 -8.46 -11.86
CA HIS A 29 8.27 -9.18 -10.80
C HIS A 29 7.30 -9.50 -9.66
N ILE A 30 7.34 -10.72 -9.10
CA ILE A 30 6.53 -11.10 -7.93
C ILE A 30 7.41 -11.43 -6.74
N ILE A 31 7.10 -10.81 -5.61
CA ILE A 31 7.65 -11.11 -4.29
C ILE A 31 6.49 -11.56 -3.40
N GLY A 32 6.52 -12.81 -2.95
CA GLY A 32 5.63 -13.34 -1.92
C GLY A 32 6.17 -13.02 -0.54
N ALA A 33 5.28 -12.68 0.39
CA ALA A 33 5.58 -12.46 1.78
C ALA A 33 4.62 -13.29 2.63
N GLU A 34 5.16 -14.18 3.46
CA GLU A 34 4.39 -14.96 4.42
C GLU A 34 4.63 -14.40 5.82
N SER A 35 3.56 -14.00 6.50
CA SER A 35 3.62 -13.58 7.89
C SER A 35 3.81 -14.78 8.82
N THR A 36 4.18 -14.52 10.07
CA THR A 36 4.27 -15.61 11.07
C THR A 36 2.93 -16.19 11.50
N SER A 37 1.81 -15.51 11.20
CA SER A 37 0.47 -16.08 11.33
C SER A 37 0.08 -16.97 10.15
N GLY A 38 0.97 -17.16 9.16
CA GLY A 38 0.71 -17.94 7.95
C GLY A 38 -0.11 -17.18 6.89
N GLU A 39 -0.27 -15.87 7.05
CA GLU A 39 -0.96 -15.05 6.06
C GLU A 39 -0.02 -14.75 4.90
N PHE A 40 -0.47 -15.07 3.69
CA PHE A 40 0.28 -14.82 2.48
C PHE A 40 -0.15 -13.49 1.84
N SER A 41 0.85 -12.72 1.40
CA SER A 41 0.67 -11.57 0.53
C SER A 41 1.62 -11.64 -0.65
N ALA A 42 1.21 -11.12 -1.80
CA ALA A 42 2.05 -11.00 -2.98
C ALA A 42 2.15 -9.54 -3.39
N ILE A 43 3.38 -9.08 -3.57
CA ILE A 43 3.71 -7.74 -4.04
C ILE A 43 4.26 -7.88 -5.45
N SER A 44 3.75 -7.07 -6.36
CA SER A 44 4.16 -7.10 -7.77
C SER A 44 4.73 -5.76 -8.21
N PHE A 45 5.84 -5.79 -8.95
CA PHE A 45 6.51 -4.62 -9.50
C PHE A 45 6.60 -4.73 -11.02
N ASP A 46 6.26 -3.68 -11.74
CA ASP A 46 6.37 -3.63 -13.20
C ASP A 46 7.83 -3.81 -13.64
N VAL A 47 8.09 -4.69 -14.61
CA VAL A 47 9.45 -4.99 -15.06
C VAL A 47 10.10 -3.79 -15.77
N ALA A 48 9.32 -3.00 -16.52
CA ALA A 48 9.88 -1.91 -17.31
C ALA A 48 10.22 -0.68 -16.47
N THR A 49 9.41 -0.40 -15.45
CA THR A 49 9.50 0.83 -14.65
C THR A 49 9.99 0.59 -13.23
N SER A 50 10.06 -0.66 -12.79
CA SER A 50 10.33 -1.06 -11.40
C SER A 50 9.34 -0.46 -10.38
N MET A 51 8.20 0.07 -10.84
CA MET A 51 7.18 0.67 -9.98
C MET A 51 6.25 -0.40 -9.42
N LEU A 52 5.69 -0.16 -8.24
CA LEU A 52 4.70 -1.04 -7.61
C LEU A 52 3.47 -1.18 -8.53
N ALA A 53 3.23 -2.37 -9.08
CA ALA A 53 2.10 -2.64 -9.95
C ALA A 53 0.85 -3.06 -9.15
N GLY A 54 1.03 -3.71 -8.00
CA GLY A 54 -0.09 -4.15 -7.18
C GLY A 54 0.30 -5.01 -5.99
N ILE A 55 -0.67 -5.20 -5.09
CA ILE A 55 -0.56 -6.00 -3.88
C ILE A 55 -1.78 -6.93 -3.81
N VAL A 56 -1.57 -8.19 -3.45
CA VAL A 56 -2.64 -9.15 -3.15
C VAL A 56 -2.46 -9.63 -1.72
N MET A 57 -3.50 -9.56 -0.90
CA MET A 57 -3.48 -9.99 0.50
C MET A 57 -4.85 -10.57 0.86
N GLY A 58 -4.94 -11.90 0.98
CA GLY A 58 -6.21 -12.59 1.17
C GLY A 58 -7.23 -12.24 0.05
N PRO A 59 -8.45 -11.78 0.37
CA PRO A 59 -9.45 -11.39 -0.63
C PRO A 59 -9.19 -10.00 -1.25
N LEU A 60 -8.24 -9.23 -0.69
CA LEU A 60 -7.94 -7.88 -1.16
C LEU A 60 -6.91 -7.93 -2.29
N SER A 61 -7.20 -7.24 -3.39
CA SER A 61 -6.27 -7.03 -4.49
C SER A 61 -6.25 -5.56 -4.86
N ILE A 62 -5.11 -4.92 -4.72
CA ILE A 62 -4.89 -3.52 -5.09
C ILE A 62 -4.02 -3.49 -6.35
N THR A 63 -4.43 -2.70 -7.33
CA THR A 63 -3.66 -2.44 -8.56
C THR A 63 -3.40 -0.95 -8.67
N TYR A 64 -2.16 -0.59 -8.98
CA TYR A 64 -1.72 0.79 -9.15
C TYR A 64 -1.44 1.04 -10.64
N ARG A 65 -2.01 2.11 -11.19
CA ARG A 65 -1.92 2.45 -12.61
C ARG A 65 -1.76 3.96 -12.78
N ASP A 66 -1.53 4.37 -14.03
CA ASP A 66 -1.41 5.78 -14.44
C ASP A 66 -0.36 6.51 -13.60
N PHE A 67 0.87 5.99 -13.64
CA PHE A 67 2.00 6.59 -12.93
C PHE A 67 2.38 7.90 -13.60
N ARG A 68 2.37 8.98 -12.83
CA ARG A 68 2.73 10.32 -13.28
C ARG A 68 3.81 10.90 -12.40
N LYS A 69 4.70 11.67 -13.02
CA LYS A 69 5.74 12.40 -12.30
C LYS A 69 5.12 13.61 -11.61
N VAL A 70 5.28 13.69 -10.29
CA VAL A 70 4.89 14.83 -9.45
C VAL A 70 6.17 15.31 -8.77
N ASN A 71 6.70 16.45 -9.22
CA ASN A 71 8.06 16.89 -8.92
C ASN A 71 9.10 15.84 -9.33
N GLU A 72 9.80 15.22 -8.38
CA GLU A 72 10.86 14.23 -8.63
C GLU A 72 10.41 12.78 -8.41
N ILE A 73 9.17 12.56 -7.95
CA ILE A 73 8.65 11.25 -7.57
C ILE A 73 7.58 10.81 -8.58
N SER A 74 7.56 9.52 -8.94
CA SER A 74 6.49 8.94 -9.75
C SER A 74 5.43 8.34 -8.84
N LEU A 75 4.16 8.73 -9.01
CA LEU A 75 3.04 8.33 -8.16
C LEU A 75 1.88 7.81 -9.00
N PRO A 76 1.10 6.83 -8.52
CA PRO A 76 -0.07 6.32 -9.24
C PRO A 76 -1.24 7.30 -9.14
N PHE A 77 -1.91 7.58 -10.26
CA PHE A 77 -3.12 8.41 -10.30
C PHE A 77 -4.40 7.56 -10.40
N ARG A 78 -4.28 6.25 -10.60
CA ARG A 78 -5.41 5.33 -10.59
C ARG A 78 -5.11 4.14 -9.68
N ILE A 79 -5.98 3.91 -8.71
CA ILE A 79 -5.86 2.84 -7.71
C ILE A 79 -7.15 2.03 -7.74
N GLU A 80 -7.03 0.74 -8.00
CA GLU A 80 -8.17 -0.18 -8.13
C GLU A 80 -8.08 -1.22 -7.02
N SER A 81 -9.16 -1.36 -6.22
CA SER A 81 -9.29 -2.39 -5.18
C SER A 81 -10.32 -3.43 -5.63
N GLY A 82 -9.82 -4.49 -6.28
CA GLY A 82 -10.64 -5.54 -6.88
C GLY A 82 -11.76 -4.98 -7.76
N SER A 83 -12.97 -5.50 -7.59
CA SER A 83 -14.20 -4.98 -8.21
C SER A 83 -14.96 -3.99 -7.32
N MET A 84 -14.47 -3.70 -6.10
CA MET A 84 -15.22 -2.91 -5.12
C MET A 84 -15.09 -1.41 -5.34
N MET A 85 -13.87 -0.94 -5.62
CA MET A 85 -13.59 0.49 -5.65
C MET A 85 -12.51 0.82 -6.67
N SER A 86 -12.71 1.93 -7.37
CA SER A 86 -11.68 2.56 -8.19
C SER A 86 -11.55 4.02 -7.77
N LEU A 87 -10.33 4.41 -7.38
CA LEU A 87 -9.97 5.77 -7.03
C LEU A 87 -9.17 6.38 -8.18
N THR A 88 -9.61 7.52 -8.69
CA THR A 88 -8.84 8.33 -9.65
C THR A 88 -8.47 9.64 -8.99
N LEU A 89 -7.18 9.92 -8.92
CA LEU A 89 -6.64 11.18 -8.41
C LEU A 89 -6.52 12.16 -9.57
N HIS A 90 -7.06 13.36 -9.42
CA HIS A 90 -6.93 14.41 -10.44
C HIS A 90 -5.70 15.27 -10.21
N GLN A 91 -5.36 15.51 -8.94
CA GLN A 91 -4.22 16.31 -8.55
C GLN A 91 -3.56 15.72 -7.32
N VAL A 92 -2.24 15.58 -7.38
CA VAL A 92 -1.40 15.26 -6.24
C VAL A 92 -0.38 16.39 -6.09
N ARG A 93 -0.22 16.90 -4.87
CA ARG A 93 0.82 17.88 -4.53
C ARG A 93 1.66 17.27 -3.43
N VAL A 94 2.98 17.34 -3.59
CA VAL A 94 3.94 16.85 -2.59
C VAL A 94 4.63 18.03 -1.93
N ASN A 95 5.05 17.85 -0.68
CA ASN A 95 5.75 18.88 0.11
C ASN A 95 4.95 20.20 0.26
N VAL A 96 3.62 20.11 0.28
CA VAL A 96 2.76 21.24 0.65
C VAL A 96 2.57 21.26 2.16
N GLU A 97 2.56 22.44 2.75
CA GLU A 97 2.20 22.61 4.15
C GLU A 97 0.77 22.10 4.38
N VAL A 98 0.63 21.17 5.32
CA VAL A 98 -0.67 20.64 5.72
C VAL A 98 -1.06 21.33 7.01
N ASP A 99 -2.24 21.94 7.03
CA ASP A 99 -2.79 22.54 8.25
C ASP A 99 -2.93 21.46 9.33
N SER A 100 -2.20 21.62 10.43
CA SER A 100 -2.19 20.66 11.53
C SER A 100 -3.55 20.56 12.22
N ALA A 101 -4.41 21.58 12.12
CA ALA A 101 -5.77 21.52 12.61
C ALA A 101 -6.65 20.50 11.88
N LEU A 102 -6.26 20.11 10.65
CA LEU A 102 -6.92 19.01 9.92
C LEU A 102 -6.54 17.62 10.46
N LEU A 103 -5.44 17.53 11.21
CA LEU A 103 -4.92 16.28 11.77
C LEU A 103 -5.23 16.12 13.26
N THR A 104 -5.70 17.18 13.93
CA THR A 104 -6.15 17.10 15.32
C THR A 104 -7.49 16.35 15.42
N PRO A 105 -7.61 15.34 16.29
CA PRO A 105 -8.89 14.69 16.56
C PRO A 105 -9.93 15.73 16.97
N LYS A 106 -11.09 15.72 16.31
CA LYS A 106 -12.22 16.55 16.72
C LYS A 106 -12.95 15.84 17.85
N GLU A 107 -13.12 16.50 18.99
CA GLU A 107 -14.04 16.01 20.03
C GLU A 107 -15.46 16.01 19.46
N ASN A 108 -16.08 14.84 19.40
CA ASN A 108 -17.48 14.70 19.05
C ASN A 108 -18.34 14.73 20.32
N CYS A 109 -19.61 15.11 20.18
CA CYS A 109 -20.55 15.18 21.31
C CYS A 109 -20.75 13.85 22.06
N PHE A 110 -20.31 12.73 21.48
CA PHE A 110 -20.37 11.38 22.06
C PHE A 110 -19.07 10.97 22.77
N ASP A 111 -18.03 11.81 22.74
CA ASP A 111 -16.74 11.55 23.41
C ASP A 111 -16.74 12.02 24.87
N LYS A 112 -17.84 12.64 25.35
CA LYS A 112 -18.02 13.01 26.77
C LYS A 112 -18.75 11.88 27.53
N PRO A 113 -18.26 11.50 28.74
CA PRO A 113 -18.81 10.40 29.53
C PRO A 113 -20.24 10.64 30.02
#